data_AF-A0A5C6W423-F1
#
_entry.id   AF-A0A5C6W423-F1
#
_cell.length_a   1.000
_cell.length_b   1.000
_cell.length_c   1.000
_cell.angle_alpha   90.00
_cell.angle_beta   90.00
_cell.angle_gamma   90.00
#
_symmetry.space_group_name_H-M   'P 1'
#
loop_
_entity.id
_entity.type
_entity.pdbx_description
1 polymer ?
#
loop_
_entity_poly.entity_id
_entity_poly.type
_entity_poly.pdbx_seq_one_letter_code
_entity_poly.pdbx_strand_id
1 'polypeptide(L)'
;MKKKVIPFAVVSTLVFAPLSAGAVEYKEVKEQYPAVTTWTEMEWNNYLEENYGSQLNDYDNMDELKAEIGEPIDVNQLADGDLDQNILDIIERYNMDTNQLVAFLEEYDNRDNIHFVGDLVNSLDEGWSVDENGSTNNNGVVASENNNEDNASDNSNANGPNEPSETETLDERQLEETYLIPLGWTVDEFNQYLVDNYDTDLNDYTLFEDLVSQVGPLITDENERELIEKYGLTPGEYEELLAEYGERPDDYYFLNDLRESLDYYNSDQPEEAATENGGDMPDTATNSLAYVFLGVGLFMLGGITLRARKHFGDR
;
A
#
# COMPACT_ATOMS: atom_id res chain seq x y z
N MET A 1 -8.17 12.11 -28.90
CA MET A 1 -7.59 11.79 -30.23
C MET A 1 -6.66 10.61 -29.99
N LYS A 2 -6.81 9.48 -30.71
CA LYS A 2 -5.93 8.33 -30.47
C LYS A 2 -4.51 8.69 -30.91
N LYS A 3 -3.57 8.79 -29.96
CA LYS A 3 -2.14 8.95 -30.26
C LYS A 3 -1.72 7.74 -31.11
N LYS A 4 -0.97 7.97 -32.18
CA LYS A 4 -0.46 6.91 -33.06
C LYS A 4 0.71 6.25 -32.34
N VAL A 5 0.50 5.10 -31.71
CA VAL A 5 1.58 4.29 -31.15
C VAL A 5 2.38 3.72 -32.33
N ILE A 6 3.67 4.04 -32.41
CA ILE A 6 4.60 3.45 -33.38
C ILE A 6 5.21 2.23 -32.68
N PRO A 7 4.93 0.99 -33.12
CA PRO A 7 5.39 -0.21 -32.42
C PRO A 7 6.93 -0.25 -32.40
N PHE A 8 7.50 -0.38 -31.21
CA PHE A 8 8.92 -0.65 -31.01
C PHE A 8 9.19 -2.13 -31.31
N ALA A 9 9.99 -2.41 -32.35
CA ALA A 9 10.47 -3.77 -32.61
C ALA A 9 11.78 -3.99 -31.84
N VAL A 10 11.68 -4.19 -30.52
CA VAL A 10 12.84 -4.60 -29.70
C VAL A 10 13.06 -6.10 -29.90
N VAL A 11 14.28 -6.49 -30.27
CA VAL A 11 14.69 -7.90 -30.32
C VAL A 11 14.96 -8.36 -28.89
N SER A 12 13.89 -8.70 -28.15
CA SER A 12 13.99 -9.20 -26.78
C SER A 12 14.27 -10.71 -26.80
N THR A 13 15.43 -11.15 -26.31
CA THR A 13 15.74 -12.57 -26.07
C THR A 13 15.37 -12.96 -24.64
N LEU A 14 14.09 -12.93 -24.29
CA LEU A 14 13.60 -13.55 -23.07
C LEU A 14 12.72 -14.76 -23.42
N VAL A 15 13.03 -15.90 -22.79
CA VAL A 15 12.26 -17.13 -22.92
C VAL A 15 11.12 -17.07 -21.90
N PHE A 16 9.93 -16.70 -22.35
CA PHE A 16 8.74 -16.65 -21.49
C PHE A 16 7.89 -17.92 -21.60
N ALA A 17 7.31 -18.32 -20.47
CA ALA A 17 6.25 -19.33 -20.42
C ALA A 17 4.95 -18.74 -21.03
N PRO A 18 4.06 -19.57 -21.62
CA PRO A 18 2.82 -19.07 -22.20
C PRO A 18 1.90 -18.51 -21.11
N LEU A 19 1.67 -17.20 -21.16
CA LEU A 19 0.75 -16.47 -20.29
C LEU A 19 -0.69 -16.64 -20.78
N SER A 20 -1.61 -16.77 -19.84
CA SER A 20 -3.05 -16.91 -20.08
C SER A 20 -3.65 -15.62 -20.65
N ALA A 21 -4.53 -15.74 -21.65
CA ALA A 21 -5.26 -14.60 -22.19
C ALA A 21 -6.20 -14.01 -21.13
N GLY A 22 -5.89 -12.80 -20.65
CA GLY A 22 -6.61 -12.05 -19.63
C GLY A 22 -5.93 -10.69 -19.43
N ALA A 23 -6.67 -9.70 -18.95
CA ALA A 23 -6.15 -8.36 -18.69
C ALA A 23 -4.87 -8.42 -17.84
N VAL A 24 -3.94 -7.50 -18.06
CA VAL A 24 -2.65 -7.51 -17.35
C VAL A 24 -2.87 -7.35 -15.84
N GLU A 25 -2.42 -8.33 -15.06
CA GLU A 25 -2.48 -8.28 -13.60
C GLU A 25 -1.22 -7.62 -13.02
N TYR A 26 -1.38 -6.76 -12.00
CA TYR A 26 -0.27 -6.08 -11.34
C TYR A 26 0.86 -7.02 -10.88
N LYS A 27 0.51 -8.22 -10.40
CA LYS A 27 1.50 -9.21 -9.97
C LYS A 27 2.44 -9.63 -11.12
N GLU A 28 1.90 -9.76 -12.33
CA GLU A 28 2.67 -10.11 -13.53
C GLU A 28 3.60 -8.98 -13.94
N VAL A 29 3.13 -7.74 -13.86
CA VAL A 29 3.92 -6.53 -14.11
C VAL A 29 5.13 -6.46 -13.17
N LYS A 30 4.91 -6.73 -11.88
CA LYS A 30 5.95 -6.72 -10.84
C LYS A 30 7.03 -7.78 -11.08
N GLU A 31 6.65 -8.96 -11.57
CA GLU A 31 7.60 -10.02 -11.90
C GLU A 31 8.45 -9.68 -13.14
N GLN A 32 7.89 -8.94 -14.09
CA GLN A 32 8.51 -8.63 -15.38
C GLN A 32 9.38 -7.37 -15.36
N TYR A 33 9.01 -6.38 -14.55
CA TYR A 33 9.70 -5.09 -14.48
C TYR A 33 10.30 -4.83 -13.09
N PRO A 34 11.39 -5.55 -12.74
CA PRO A 34 12.01 -5.45 -11.43
C PRO A 34 12.51 -4.05 -11.09
N ALA A 35 12.87 -3.25 -12.10
CA ALA A 35 13.39 -1.89 -11.92
C ALA A 35 12.36 -0.92 -11.32
N VAL A 36 11.05 -1.19 -11.49
CA VAL A 36 9.95 -0.41 -10.93
C VAL A 36 9.13 -1.20 -9.91
N THR A 37 9.75 -2.22 -9.27
CA THR A 37 9.05 -3.10 -8.29
C THR A 37 8.59 -2.39 -7.03
N THR A 38 9.03 -1.15 -6.82
CA THR A 38 8.54 -0.30 -5.74
C THR A 38 7.15 0.26 -6.05
N TRP A 39 6.74 0.30 -7.32
CA TRP A 39 5.45 0.86 -7.70
C TRP A 39 4.29 -0.06 -7.34
N THR A 40 3.28 0.50 -6.69
CA THR A 40 1.99 -0.14 -6.45
C THR A 40 1.17 -0.25 -7.74
N GLU A 41 0.07 -0.99 -7.70
CA GLU A 41 -0.89 -1.04 -8.81
C GLU A 41 -1.47 0.36 -9.11
N MET A 42 -1.70 1.15 -8.07
CA MET A 42 -2.18 2.53 -8.22
C MET A 42 -1.12 3.41 -8.87
N GLU A 43 0.13 3.34 -8.44
CA GLU A 43 1.23 4.10 -9.06
C GLU A 43 1.41 3.70 -10.52
N TRP A 44 1.30 2.40 -10.84
CA TRP A 44 1.29 1.93 -12.22
C TRP A 44 0.14 2.51 -13.03
N ASN A 45 -1.09 2.49 -12.50
CA ASN A 45 -2.25 3.04 -13.19
C ASN A 45 -2.16 4.56 -13.34
N ASN A 46 -1.68 5.29 -12.33
CA ASN A 46 -1.45 6.73 -12.40
C ASN A 46 -0.39 7.06 -13.45
N TYR A 47 0.73 6.35 -13.44
CA TYR A 47 1.79 6.51 -14.42
C TYR A 47 1.28 6.24 -15.85
N LEU A 48 0.53 5.17 -16.06
CA LEU A 48 -0.06 4.84 -17.37
C LEU A 48 -1.09 5.88 -17.81
N GLU A 49 -1.90 6.38 -16.88
CA GLU A 49 -2.94 7.37 -17.18
C GLU A 49 -2.31 8.72 -17.56
N GLU A 50 -1.28 9.16 -16.84
CA GLU A 50 -0.58 10.41 -17.10
C GLU A 50 0.21 10.38 -18.42
N ASN A 51 0.93 9.28 -18.69
CA ASN A 51 1.86 9.21 -19.81
C ASN A 51 1.21 8.67 -21.09
N TYR A 52 0.29 7.71 -20.97
CA TYR A 52 -0.30 6.96 -22.08
C TYR A 52 -1.83 7.11 -22.18
N GLY A 53 -2.50 7.57 -21.11
CA GLY A 53 -3.95 7.70 -21.05
C GLY A 53 -4.67 6.34 -20.98
N SER A 54 -4.02 5.36 -20.37
CA SER A 54 -4.47 3.97 -20.20
C SER A 54 -4.26 3.51 -18.75
N GLN A 55 -4.80 2.35 -18.40
CA GLN A 55 -4.59 1.66 -17.13
C GLN A 55 -4.15 0.21 -17.40
N LEU A 56 -3.63 -0.50 -16.40
CA LEU A 56 -3.17 -1.89 -16.56
C LEU A 56 -4.26 -2.81 -17.14
N ASN A 57 -5.51 -2.59 -16.75
CA ASN A 57 -6.66 -3.37 -17.22
C ASN A 57 -7.07 -3.08 -18.68
N ASP A 58 -6.52 -2.04 -19.31
CA ASP A 58 -6.75 -1.71 -20.72
C ASP A 58 -5.92 -2.60 -21.66
N TYR A 59 -4.95 -3.33 -21.13
CA TYR A 59 -4.05 -4.20 -21.88
C TYR A 59 -4.52 -5.66 -21.84
N ASP A 60 -4.62 -6.29 -23.00
CA ASP A 60 -5.06 -7.69 -23.14
C ASP A 60 -4.01 -8.69 -22.64
N ASN A 61 -2.74 -8.29 -22.53
CA ASN A 61 -1.61 -9.11 -22.08
C ASN A 61 -0.33 -8.27 -21.94
N MET A 62 0.69 -8.86 -21.30
CA MET A 62 1.98 -8.22 -21.07
C MET A 62 2.71 -7.80 -22.34
N ASP A 63 2.54 -8.52 -23.45
CA ASP A 63 3.19 -8.15 -24.72
C ASP A 63 2.62 -6.83 -25.26
N GLU A 64 1.33 -6.55 -25.04
CA GLU A 64 0.70 -5.28 -25.43
C GLU A 64 1.20 -4.13 -24.56
N LEU A 65 1.19 -4.30 -23.23
CA LEU A 65 1.75 -3.31 -22.30
C LEU A 65 3.21 -3.00 -22.67
N LYS A 66 4.02 -4.04 -22.87
CA LYS A 66 5.42 -3.93 -23.28
C LYS A 66 5.61 -3.24 -24.62
N ALA A 67 4.72 -3.46 -25.58
CA ALA A 67 4.79 -2.81 -26.88
C ALA A 67 4.55 -1.29 -26.79
N GLU A 68 3.81 -0.84 -25.77
CA GLU A 68 3.53 0.58 -25.53
C GLU A 68 4.58 1.25 -24.65
N ILE A 69 4.86 0.70 -23.46
CA ILE A 69 5.80 1.33 -22.52
C ILE A 69 7.27 0.99 -22.82
N GLY A 70 7.55 -0.14 -23.46
CA GLY A 70 8.90 -0.61 -23.75
C GLY A 70 9.60 -1.33 -22.60
N GLU A 71 10.92 -1.53 -22.74
CA GLU A 71 11.75 -2.10 -21.67
C GLU A 71 12.07 -1.03 -20.60
N PRO A 72 12.30 -1.39 -19.34
CA PRO A 72 12.78 -0.46 -18.32
C PRO A 72 14.13 0.13 -18.71
N ILE A 73 14.35 1.37 -18.32
CA ILE A 73 15.58 2.09 -18.63
C ILE A 73 16.03 2.90 -17.42
N ASP A 74 17.34 3.01 -17.22
CA ASP A 74 17.91 3.89 -16.21
C ASP A 74 18.74 4.98 -16.90
N VAL A 75 18.11 6.13 -17.14
CA VAL A 75 18.76 7.28 -17.78
C VAL A 75 19.78 7.96 -16.87
N ASN A 76 19.84 7.63 -15.58
CA ASN A 76 20.84 8.21 -14.67
C ASN A 76 22.24 7.65 -14.94
N GLN A 77 22.34 6.48 -15.56
CA GLN A 77 23.61 5.84 -15.93
C GLN A 77 24.26 6.44 -17.19
N LEU A 78 23.60 7.41 -17.85
CA LEU A 78 24.15 8.12 -19.01
C LEU A 78 25.52 8.77 -18.72
N ALA A 79 25.77 9.17 -17.46
CA ALA A 79 27.01 9.80 -17.04
C ALA A 79 28.19 8.82 -16.89
N ASP A 80 27.91 7.53 -16.69
CA ASP A 80 28.93 6.51 -16.38
C ASP A 80 29.48 5.81 -17.61
N GLY A 81 28.88 6.05 -18.80
CA GLY A 81 29.33 5.51 -20.08
C GLY A 81 28.98 4.04 -20.33
N ASP A 82 28.30 3.39 -19.39
CA ASP A 82 27.74 2.04 -19.53
C ASP A 82 26.30 2.15 -20.04
N LEU A 83 26.16 2.45 -21.33
CA LEU A 83 24.86 2.67 -21.95
C LEU A 83 24.17 1.34 -22.27
N ASP A 84 22.96 1.16 -21.73
CA ASP A 84 22.07 0.08 -22.13
C ASP A 84 21.83 0.10 -23.66
N GLN A 85 21.72 -1.07 -24.29
CA GLN A 85 21.50 -1.19 -25.72
C GLN A 85 20.25 -0.43 -26.19
N ASN A 86 19.21 -0.35 -25.36
CA ASN A 86 18.00 0.40 -25.66
C ASN A 86 18.28 1.91 -25.77
N ILE A 87 19.18 2.47 -24.94
CA ILE A 87 19.61 3.87 -25.04
C ILE A 87 20.38 4.07 -26.35
N LEU A 88 21.29 3.15 -26.69
CA LEU A 88 22.08 3.23 -27.93
C LEU A 88 21.17 3.22 -29.17
N ASP A 89 20.15 2.37 -29.18
CA ASP A 89 19.19 2.28 -30.28
C ASP A 89 18.39 3.59 -30.43
N ILE A 90 18.03 4.25 -29.31
CA ILE A 90 17.36 5.57 -29.32
C ILE A 90 18.30 6.65 -29.87
N ILE A 91 19.55 6.69 -29.38
CA ILE A 91 20.58 7.64 -29.84
C ILE A 91 20.76 7.51 -31.36
N GLU A 92 20.86 6.29 -31.89
CA GLU A 92 20.94 6.02 -33.32
C GLU A 92 19.67 6.45 -34.06
N ARG A 93 18.49 6.11 -33.54
CA ARG A 93 17.18 6.41 -34.16
C ARG A 93 16.94 7.90 -34.34
N TYR A 94 17.28 8.71 -33.33
CA TYR A 94 17.12 10.17 -33.38
C TYR A 94 18.34 10.88 -33.96
N ASN A 95 19.35 10.12 -34.42
CA ASN A 95 20.61 10.61 -34.96
C ASN A 95 21.24 11.68 -34.05
N MET A 96 21.28 11.37 -32.76
CA MET A 96 21.89 12.22 -31.73
C MET A 96 23.12 11.53 -31.13
N ASP A 97 23.87 12.25 -30.31
CA ASP A 97 24.93 11.70 -29.46
C ASP A 97 24.53 11.72 -27.97
N THR A 98 25.32 11.07 -27.12
CA THR A 98 25.06 10.98 -25.68
C THR A 98 24.99 12.37 -25.02
N ASN A 99 25.79 13.34 -25.45
CA ASN A 99 25.76 14.68 -24.85
C ASN A 99 24.48 15.42 -25.23
N GLN A 100 23.99 15.22 -26.45
CA GLN A 100 22.72 15.78 -26.90
C GLN A 100 21.54 15.18 -26.13
N LEU A 101 21.55 13.86 -25.89
CA LEU A 101 20.55 13.21 -25.05
C LEU A 101 20.59 13.71 -23.60
N VAL A 102 21.78 13.83 -23.02
CA VAL A 102 22.00 14.38 -21.67
C VAL A 102 21.47 15.82 -21.58
N ALA A 103 21.79 16.67 -22.55
CA ALA A 103 21.32 18.05 -22.59
C ALA A 103 19.79 18.15 -22.77
N PHE A 104 19.21 17.27 -23.58
CA PHE A 104 17.75 17.16 -23.71
C PHE A 104 17.11 16.80 -22.35
N LEU A 105 17.64 15.79 -21.66
CA LEU A 105 17.09 15.35 -20.38
C LEU A 105 17.26 16.39 -19.25
N GLU A 106 18.32 17.21 -19.30
CA GLU A 106 18.53 18.31 -18.35
C GLU A 106 17.61 19.50 -18.61
N GLU A 107 17.36 19.86 -19.87
CA GLU A 107 16.50 21.00 -20.20
C GLU A 107 15.04 20.78 -19.79
N TYR A 108 14.58 19.54 -19.81
CA TYR A 108 13.20 19.20 -19.51
C TYR A 108 12.98 18.72 -18.06
N ASP A 109 14.01 18.71 -17.20
CA ASP A 109 13.94 18.11 -15.84
C ASP A 109 13.30 16.70 -15.85
N ASN A 110 13.48 15.96 -16.95
CA ASN A 110 12.69 14.76 -17.22
C ASN A 110 13.29 13.48 -16.66
N ARG A 111 14.54 13.49 -16.17
CA ARG A 111 15.26 12.24 -15.80
C ARG A 111 14.50 11.40 -14.78
N ASP A 112 13.85 12.06 -13.83
CA ASP A 112 13.10 11.39 -12.76
C ASP A 112 11.77 10.81 -13.24
N ASN A 113 11.28 11.24 -14.42
CA ASN A 113 10.03 10.79 -15.05
C ASN A 113 10.24 9.78 -16.19
N ILE A 114 11.49 9.44 -16.53
CA ILE A 114 11.79 8.42 -17.54
C ILE A 114 12.08 7.10 -16.84
N HIS A 115 11.10 6.20 -16.87
CA HIS A 115 11.23 4.87 -16.27
C HIS A 115 11.37 3.78 -17.33
N PHE A 116 10.82 4.02 -18.52
CA PHE A 116 10.85 3.09 -19.64
C PHE A 116 11.30 3.76 -20.94
N VAL A 117 11.68 2.91 -21.91
CA VAL A 117 12.04 3.33 -23.28
C VAL A 117 10.93 4.17 -23.93
N GLY A 118 9.65 3.82 -23.69
CA GLY A 118 8.50 4.54 -24.23
C GLY A 118 8.44 6.00 -23.77
N ASP A 119 8.77 6.27 -22.50
CA ASP A 119 8.76 7.63 -21.93
C ASP A 119 9.79 8.51 -22.64
N LEU A 120 10.98 7.96 -22.84
CA LEU A 120 12.08 8.66 -23.47
C LEU A 120 11.75 8.99 -24.93
N VAL A 121 11.18 8.03 -25.64
CA VAL A 121 10.77 8.18 -27.04
C VAL A 121 9.65 9.21 -27.17
N ASN A 122 8.63 9.15 -26.31
CA ASN A 122 7.55 10.13 -26.30
C ASN A 122 8.09 11.54 -26.04
N SER A 123 8.98 11.69 -25.06
CA SER A 123 9.62 12.97 -24.76
C SER A 123 10.41 13.49 -25.97
N LEU A 124 11.20 12.64 -26.62
CA LEU A 124 11.97 13.01 -27.80
C LEU A 124 11.05 13.35 -29.00
N ASP A 125 9.96 12.62 -29.22
CA ASP A 125 9.01 12.93 -30.29
C ASP A 125 8.32 14.29 -30.10
N GLU A 126 8.14 14.72 -28.84
CA GLU A 126 7.52 16.02 -28.51
C GLU A 126 8.52 17.18 -28.51
N GLY A 127 9.76 16.95 -28.06
CA GLY A 127 10.75 18.01 -27.82
C GLY A 127 11.96 18.03 -28.76
N TRP A 128 12.27 16.92 -29.44
CA TRP A 128 13.45 16.83 -30.30
C TRP A 128 13.11 17.06 -31.77
N SER A 129 13.80 18.02 -32.40
CA SER A 129 13.75 18.22 -33.84
C SER A 129 15.16 18.37 -34.43
N VAL A 130 15.42 17.60 -35.48
CA VAL A 130 16.65 17.72 -36.28
C VAL A 130 16.30 18.53 -37.53
N ASP A 131 16.96 19.65 -37.75
CA ASP A 131 16.81 20.40 -38.99
C ASP A 131 17.61 19.75 -40.15
N GLU A 132 17.23 20.04 -41.40
CA GLU A 132 17.80 19.40 -42.61
C GLU A 132 19.31 19.64 -42.82
N ASN A 133 19.97 20.44 -41.97
CA ASN A 133 21.41 20.71 -42.02
C ASN A 133 22.21 20.09 -40.86
N GLY A 134 21.58 19.30 -39.97
CA GLY A 134 22.25 18.68 -38.83
C GLY A 134 22.65 19.68 -37.73
N SER A 135 21.94 20.80 -37.62
CA SER A 135 22.12 21.84 -36.63
C SER A 135 20.94 21.86 -35.64
N THR A 136 21.15 21.36 -34.44
CA THR A 136 20.14 21.38 -33.38
C THR A 136 19.73 22.83 -33.04
N ASN A 137 18.50 23.21 -33.36
CA ASN A 137 17.90 24.46 -32.89
C ASN A 137 17.03 24.16 -31.66
N ASN A 138 17.58 24.41 -30.47
CA ASN A 138 16.78 24.59 -29.26
C ASN A 138 16.14 25.97 -29.34
N ASN A 139 14.99 26.08 -30.02
CA ASN A 139 14.25 27.34 -30.08
C ASN A 139 12.77 27.08 -29.81
N GLY A 140 12.35 27.44 -28.60
CA GLY A 140 11.02 27.22 -28.08
C GLY A 140 9.90 28.02 -28.76
N VAL A 141 8.68 27.58 -28.49
CA VAL A 141 7.42 28.33 -28.61
C VAL A 141 6.64 27.99 -27.34
N VAL A 142 6.66 28.85 -26.32
CA VAL A 142 5.67 29.92 -26.04
C VAL A 142 4.26 29.38 -25.80
N ALA A 143 3.84 29.59 -24.55
CA ALA A 143 2.47 29.73 -24.04
C ALA A 143 1.35 29.85 -25.10
N SER A 144 0.31 29.05 -24.94
CA SER A 144 -1.01 29.41 -25.46
C SER A 144 -1.78 30.15 -24.37
N GLU A 145 -1.80 31.48 -24.49
CA GLU A 145 -2.89 32.32 -24.00
C GLU A 145 -4.22 31.82 -24.55
N ASN A 146 -5.28 31.87 -23.74
CA ASN A 146 -6.61 32.16 -24.26
C ASN A 146 -7.16 33.36 -23.48
N ASN A 147 -7.24 34.47 -24.21
CA ASN A 147 -7.79 35.74 -23.80
C ASN A 147 -9.30 35.65 -23.52
N ASN A 148 -9.74 36.30 -22.45
CA ASN A 148 -10.90 37.19 -22.50
C ASN A 148 -10.70 38.34 -21.50
N GLU A 149 -10.43 39.52 -22.08
CA GLU A 149 -10.81 40.86 -21.58
C GLU A 149 -12.27 40.82 -21.08
N ASP A 150 -12.74 41.51 -20.04
CA ASP A 150 -12.43 42.78 -19.41
C ASP A 150 -13.03 42.71 -17.99
N ASN A 151 -12.43 43.38 -17.00
CA ASN A 151 -12.99 44.60 -16.40
C ASN A 151 -12.15 45.05 -15.20
N ALA A 152 -11.63 46.27 -15.30
CA ALA A 152 -10.88 46.93 -14.25
C ALA A 152 -11.76 47.28 -13.04
N SER A 153 -11.22 47.10 -11.82
CA SER A 153 -11.29 48.13 -10.78
C SER A 153 -10.36 47.77 -9.62
N ASP A 154 -9.20 48.41 -9.62
CA ASP A 154 -8.62 49.16 -8.50
C ASP A 154 -9.14 48.85 -7.08
N ASN A 155 -8.29 48.26 -6.23
CA ASN A 155 -8.02 48.80 -4.90
C ASN A 155 -6.77 48.16 -4.26
N SER A 156 -5.82 49.01 -3.90
CA SER A 156 -4.68 48.78 -3.03
C SER A 156 -5.05 48.22 -1.65
N ASN A 157 -4.27 47.28 -1.10
CA ASN A 157 -3.64 47.46 0.21
C ASN A 157 -2.55 46.39 0.49
N ALA A 158 -1.50 46.83 1.17
CA ALA A 158 -0.35 46.06 1.60
C ALA A 158 -0.66 45.08 2.74
N ASN A 159 0.03 43.93 2.73
CA ASN A 159 0.74 43.31 3.86
C ASN A 159 1.29 41.94 3.40
N GLY A 160 2.62 41.76 3.42
CA GLY A 160 3.18 40.42 3.63
C GLY A 160 3.25 40.12 5.13
N PRO A 161 3.81 38.96 5.56
CA PRO A 161 4.02 37.69 4.87
C PRO A 161 3.09 36.60 5.45
N ASN A 162 2.82 35.53 4.70
CA ASN A 162 2.58 34.19 5.26
C ASN A 162 2.56 33.21 4.09
N GLU A 163 3.55 32.33 4.05
CA GLU A 163 3.40 31.01 3.45
C GLU A 163 2.09 30.39 3.99
N PRO A 164 1.22 29.85 3.13
CA PRO A 164 0.28 28.84 3.57
C PRO A 164 1.07 27.54 3.72
N SER A 165 1.24 27.15 4.98
CA SER A 165 1.47 25.79 5.47
C SER A 165 0.96 24.74 4.48
N GLU A 166 1.82 23.78 4.12
CA GLU A 166 1.39 22.45 3.68
C GLU A 166 0.29 22.00 4.64
N THR A 167 -0.91 21.83 4.12
CA THR A 167 -1.98 21.14 4.84
C THR A 167 -1.54 19.68 4.88
N GLU A 168 -1.02 19.22 6.02
CA GLU A 168 -0.81 17.80 6.29
C GLU A 168 -2.15 17.09 6.10
N THR A 169 -2.34 16.50 4.93
CA THR A 169 -3.42 15.57 4.64
C THR A 169 -2.95 14.17 5.02
N LEU A 170 -3.90 13.23 5.12
CA LEU A 170 -3.60 11.82 5.36
C LEU A 170 -2.56 11.35 4.32
N ASP A 171 -1.36 10.97 4.77
CA ASP A 171 -0.32 10.47 3.87
C ASP A 171 -0.66 9.02 3.51
N GLU A 172 -1.19 8.86 2.30
CA GLU A 172 -1.61 7.56 1.76
C GLU A 172 -0.46 6.54 1.76
N ARG A 173 0.80 6.98 1.60
CA ARG A 173 1.96 6.08 1.66
C ARG A 173 2.19 5.57 3.07
N GLN A 174 1.99 6.41 4.08
CA GLN A 174 2.12 5.97 5.49
C GLN A 174 1.03 4.96 5.85
N LEU A 175 -0.19 5.17 5.35
CA LEU A 175 -1.29 4.21 5.50
C LEU A 175 -0.95 2.86 4.86
N GLU A 176 -0.45 2.88 3.63
CA GLU A 176 -0.06 1.67 2.90
C GLU A 176 1.06 0.89 3.58
N GLU A 177 2.18 1.55 3.88
CA GLU A 177 3.36 0.91 4.47
C GLU A 177 3.09 0.39 5.89
N THR A 178 2.30 1.12 6.68
CA THR A 178 2.08 0.79 8.09
C THR A 178 0.99 -0.26 8.27
N TYR A 179 -0.09 -0.21 7.47
CA TYR A 179 -1.27 -1.06 7.69
C TYR A 179 -1.61 -1.96 6.49
N LEU A 180 -1.72 -1.41 5.28
CA LEU A 180 -2.29 -2.17 4.16
C LEU A 180 -1.35 -3.28 3.68
N ILE A 181 -0.08 -2.98 3.46
CA ILE A 181 0.91 -3.96 2.99
C ILE A 181 1.12 -5.09 4.01
N PRO A 182 1.32 -4.83 5.32
CA PRO A 182 1.49 -5.91 6.30
C PRO A 182 0.27 -6.80 6.45
N LEU A 183 -0.95 -6.24 6.33
CA LEU A 183 -2.20 -7.00 6.42
C LEU A 183 -2.57 -7.70 5.11
N GLY A 184 -1.98 -7.27 3.98
CA GLY A 184 -2.40 -7.69 2.65
C GLY A 184 -3.81 -7.20 2.32
N TRP A 185 -4.21 -6.05 2.88
CA TRP A 185 -5.52 -5.45 2.70
C TRP A 185 -5.49 -4.37 1.62
N THR A 186 -6.61 -4.20 0.95
CA THR A 186 -6.93 -3.06 0.12
C THR A 186 -7.39 -1.87 0.97
N VAL A 187 -7.37 -0.67 0.38
CA VAL A 187 -7.95 0.53 1.00
C VAL A 187 -9.42 0.30 1.38
N ASP A 188 -10.20 -0.35 0.51
CA ASP A 188 -11.61 -0.65 0.75
C ASP A 188 -11.81 -1.60 1.94
N GLU A 189 -10.96 -2.63 2.08
CA GLU A 189 -11.02 -3.56 3.21
C GLU A 189 -10.67 -2.88 4.53
N PHE A 190 -9.64 -2.03 4.55
CA PHE A 190 -9.29 -1.25 5.73
C PHE A 190 -10.37 -0.22 6.06
N ASN A 191 -10.97 0.42 5.06
CA ASN A 191 -12.06 1.35 5.28
C ASN A 191 -13.32 0.64 5.84
N GLN A 192 -13.63 -0.55 5.33
CA GLN A 192 -14.70 -1.38 5.86
C GLN A 192 -14.42 -1.81 7.30
N TYR A 193 -13.17 -2.14 7.62
CA TYR A 193 -12.74 -2.42 8.99
C TYR A 193 -13.01 -1.24 9.93
N LEU A 194 -12.67 -0.02 9.51
CA LEU A 194 -12.95 1.18 10.30
C LEU A 194 -14.44 1.38 10.57
N VAL A 195 -15.27 1.17 9.55
CA VAL A 195 -16.72 1.31 9.68
C VAL A 195 -17.29 0.27 10.65
N ASP A 196 -16.86 -0.98 10.52
CA ASP A 196 -17.41 -2.08 11.33
C ASP A 196 -16.99 -2.01 12.81
N ASN A 197 -15.79 -1.51 13.11
CA ASN A 197 -15.24 -1.50 14.47
C ASN A 197 -15.32 -0.14 15.16
N TYR A 198 -15.34 0.97 14.42
CA TYR A 198 -15.29 2.32 14.98
C TYR A 198 -16.42 3.26 14.53
N ASP A 199 -17.27 2.84 13.59
CA ASP A 199 -18.33 3.68 12.99
C ASP A 199 -17.74 4.96 12.33
N THR A 200 -16.54 4.83 11.75
CA THR A 200 -15.80 5.89 11.04
C THR A 200 -15.25 5.38 9.72
N ASP A 201 -14.90 6.27 8.80
CA ASP A 201 -14.20 5.94 7.56
C ASP A 201 -12.90 6.75 7.40
N LEU A 202 -12.08 6.42 6.38
CA LEU A 202 -10.79 7.09 6.14
C LEU A 202 -10.92 8.61 5.94
N ASN A 203 -12.07 9.10 5.45
CA ASN A 203 -12.30 10.54 5.26
C ASN A 203 -12.57 11.28 6.58
N ASP A 204 -12.84 10.57 7.68
CA ASP A 204 -12.98 11.17 9.00
C ASP A 204 -11.61 11.57 9.59
N TYR A 205 -10.51 11.14 8.99
CA TYR A 205 -9.14 11.43 9.44
C TYR A 205 -8.47 12.45 8.52
N THR A 206 -7.97 13.53 9.11
CA THR A 206 -7.16 14.52 8.38
C THR A 206 -5.67 14.18 8.45
N LEU A 207 -5.21 13.60 9.55
CA LEU A 207 -3.81 13.26 9.79
C LEU A 207 -3.64 11.76 10.01
N PHE A 208 -2.53 11.20 9.53
CA PHE A 208 -2.19 9.79 9.78
C PHE A 208 -2.04 9.50 11.28
N GLU A 209 -1.54 10.47 12.06
CA GLU A 209 -1.45 10.34 13.52
C GLU A 209 -2.82 10.18 14.20
N ASP A 210 -3.87 10.82 13.69
CA ASP A 210 -5.23 10.68 14.23
C ASP A 210 -5.75 9.25 14.02
N LEU A 211 -5.50 8.69 12.82
CA LEU A 211 -5.82 7.30 12.51
C LEU A 211 -5.04 6.34 13.41
N VAL A 212 -3.73 6.53 13.55
CA VAL A 212 -2.87 5.72 14.43
C VAL A 212 -3.32 5.82 15.88
N SER A 213 -3.78 6.98 16.34
CA SER A 213 -4.31 7.13 17.69
C SER A 213 -5.59 6.33 17.90
N GLN A 214 -6.41 6.16 16.85
CA GLN A 214 -7.64 5.37 16.91
C GLN A 214 -7.32 3.87 16.88
N VAL A 215 -6.73 3.37 15.79
CA VAL A 215 -6.55 1.93 15.59
C VAL A 215 -5.33 1.36 16.32
N GLY A 216 -4.30 2.18 16.56
CA GLY A 216 -3.07 1.73 17.20
C GLY A 216 -2.16 0.91 16.27
N PRO A 217 -1.03 0.41 16.80
CA PRO A 217 -0.08 -0.37 16.02
C PRO A 217 -0.62 -1.77 15.70
N LEU A 218 -0.13 -2.37 14.61
CA LEU A 218 -0.38 -3.78 14.30
C LEU A 218 0.13 -4.70 15.41
N ILE A 219 -0.56 -5.82 15.59
CA ILE A 219 -0.15 -6.88 16.52
C ILE A 219 1.11 -7.57 16.01
N THR A 220 2.04 -7.81 16.92
CA THR A 220 3.28 -8.57 16.73
C THR A 220 3.51 -9.45 17.96
N ASP A 221 4.21 -10.57 17.81
CA ASP A 221 4.54 -11.47 18.93
C ASP A 221 5.19 -10.76 20.14
N GLU A 222 5.86 -9.62 19.90
CA GLU A 222 6.49 -8.83 20.95
C GLU A 222 5.46 -7.96 21.68
N ASN A 223 4.75 -7.09 20.96
CA ASN A 223 3.82 -6.14 21.59
C ASN A 223 2.57 -6.83 22.18
N GLU A 224 2.15 -7.96 21.61
CA GLU A 224 1.07 -8.78 22.13
C GLU A 224 1.47 -9.39 23.48
N ARG A 225 2.67 -9.97 23.55
CA ARG A 225 3.19 -10.54 24.80
C ARG A 225 3.36 -9.47 25.88
N GLU A 226 3.89 -8.30 25.52
CA GLU A 226 3.99 -7.16 26.45
C GLU A 226 2.61 -6.73 26.97
N LEU A 227 1.59 -6.73 26.12
CA LEU A 227 0.22 -6.42 26.50
C LEU A 227 -0.33 -7.48 27.46
N ILE A 228 -0.24 -8.76 27.10
CA ILE A 228 -0.69 -9.90 27.92
C ILE A 228 -0.05 -9.86 29.32
N GLU A 229 1.27 -9.62 29.40
CA GLU A 229 1.99 -9.48 30.67
C GLU A 229 1.49 -8.30 31.51
N LYS A 230 1.10 -7.18 30.87
CA LYS A 230 0.54 -6.01 31.57
C LYS A 230 -0.79 -6.33 32.26
N TYR A 231 -1.60 -7.23 31.71
CA TYR A 231 -2.82 -7.75 32.35
C TYR A 231 -2.54 -8.85 33.36
N GLY A 232 -1.28 -9.28 33.51
CA GLY A 232 -0.89 -10.36 34.43
C GLY A 232 -1.31 -11.75 33.94
N LEU A 233 -1.54 -11.91 32.64
CA LEU A 233 -1.95 -13.16 32.02
C LEU A 233 -0.72 -13.93 31.51
N THR A 234 -0.83 -15.25 31.48
CA THR A 234 0.05 -16.12 30.68
C THR A 234 -0.55 -16.33 29.28
N PRO A 235 0.23 -16.77 28.28
CA PRO A 235 -0.32 -17.02 26.94
C PRO A 235 -1.52 -17.99 26.92
N GLY A 236 -1.52 -19.00 27.80
CA GLY A 236 -2.65 -19.92 27.92
C GLY A 236 -3.89 -19.29 28.56
N GLU A 237 -3.71 -18.47 29.60
CA GLU A 237 -4.82 -17.74 30.23
C GLU A 237 -5.40 -16.67 29.29
N TYR A 238 -4.56 -16.07 28.46
CA TYR A 238 -4.98 -15.16 27.40
C TYR A 238 -5.88 -15.84 26.37
N GLU A 239 -5.46 -16.98 25.81
CA GLU A 239 -6.28 -17.76 24.88
C GLU A 239 -7.59 -18.24 25.53
N GLU A 240 -7.53 -18.67 26.79
CA GLU A 240 -8.73 -19.10 27.54
C GLU A 240 -9.70 -17.94 27.78
N LEU A 241 -9.19 -16.74 28.09
CA LEU A 241 -10.00 -15.54 28.30
C LEU A 241 -10.73 -15.13 27.02
N LEU A 242 -10.03 -15.04 25.88
CA LEU A 242 -10.67 -14.72 24.60
C LEU A 242 -11.72 -15.76 24.22
N ALA A 243 -11.41 -17.05 24.43
CA ALA A 243 -12.32 -18.13 24.10
C ALA A 243 -13.62 -18.11 24.94
N GLU A 244 -13.61 -17.53 26.15
CA GLU A 244 -14.82 -17.33 26.97
C GLU A 244 -15.83 -16.40 26.29
N TYR A 245 -15.35 -15.44 25.50
CA TYR A 245 -16.15 -14.50 24.72
C TYR A 245 -16.37 -14.97 23.27
N GLY A 246 -15.88 -16.17 22.92
CA GLY A 246 -16.04 -16.75 21.59
C GLY A 246 -15.00 -16.30 20.57
N GLU A 247 -13.90 -15.72 21.03
CA GLU A 247 -12.88 -15.09 20.20
C GLU A 247 -11.54 -15.83 20.28
N ARG A 248 -10.62 -15.42 19.41
CA ARG A 248 -9.27 -15.99 19.27
C ARG A 248 -8.25 -14.86 19.10
N PRO A 249 -6.97 -15.12 19.42
CA PRO A 249 -5.91 -14.14 19.16
C PRO A 249 -5.89 -13.66 17.70
N ASP A 250 -6.11 -14.58 16.76
CA ASP A 250 -6.14 -14.29 15.32
C ASP A 250 -7.32 -13.42 14.86
N ASP A 251 -8.31 -13.15 15.72
CA ASP A 251 -9.45 -12.29 15.38
C ASP A 251 -9.09 -10.79 15.45
N TYR A 252 -7.89 -10.47 15.94
CA TYR A 252 -7.39 -9.11 16.13
C TYR A 252 -6.26 -8.76 15.18
N TYR A 253 -6.31 -7.54 14.62
CA TYR A 253 -5.25 -7.00 13.78
C TYR A 253 -4.45 -5.90 14.48
N PHE A 254 -5.10 -5.08 15.30
CA PHE A 254 -4.48 -3.95 15.98
C PHE A 254 -4.48 -4.09 17.50
N LEU A 255 -3.42 -3.54 18.10
CA LEU A 255 -3.17 -3.65 19.52
C LEU A 255 -4.17 -2.85 20.37
N ASN A 256 -4.80 -1.79 19.83
CA ASN A 256 -5.84 -1.07 20.56
C ASN A 256 -7.11 -1.91 20.69
N ASP A 257 -7.53 -2.59 19.64
CA ASP A 257 -8.71 -3.47 19.67
C ASP A 257 -8.53 -4.57 20.72
N LEU A 258 -7.37 -5.23 20.68
CA LEU A 258 -7.04 -6.26 21.66
C LEU A 258 -7.02 -5.70 23.09
N ARG A 259 -6.45 -4.50 23.28
CA ARG A 259 -6.40 -3.86 24.59
C ARG A 259 -7.80 -3.53 25.10
N GLU A 260 -8.66 -2.99 24.25
CA GLU A 260 -10.02 -2.61 24.62
C GLU A 260 -10.84 -3.84 25.05
N SER A 261 -10.72 -4.93 24.30
CA SER A 261 -11.35 -6.20 24.68
C SER A 261 -10.81 -6.73 26.01
N LEU A 262 -9.48 -6.74 26.21
CA LEU A 262 -8.90 -7.17 27.49
C LEU A 262 -9.30 -6.25 28.66
N ASP A 263 -9.41 -4.94 28.44
CA ASP A 263 -9.95 -4.00 29.42
C ASP A 263 -11.42 -4.31 29.76
N TYR A 264 -12.24 -4.62 28.76
CA TYR A 264 -13.63 -5.01 28.95
C TYR A 264 -13.75 -6.31 29.76
N TYR A 265 -13.05 -7.37 29.36
CA TYR A 265 -13.10 -8.68 30.02
C TYR A 265 -12.55 -8.67 31.44
N ASN A 266 -11.57 -7.81 31.70
CA ASN A 266 -10.96 -7.67 33.02
C ASN A 266 -11.61 -6.57 33.87
N SER A 267 -12.62 -5.87 33.35
CA SER A 267 -13.38 -4.90 34.13
C SER A 267 -14.29 -5.63 35.13
N ASP A 268 -14.29 -5.19 36.39
CA ASP A 268 -15.18 -5.70 37.45
C ASP A 268 -16.67 -5.36 37.21
N GLN A 269 -17.08 -5.02 35.98
CA GLN A 269 -18.47 -4.73 35.66
C GLN A 269 -19.14 -6.02 35.16
N PRO A 270 -19.90 -6.73 36.02
CA PRO A 270 -20.96 -7.55 35.48
C PRO A 270 -21.94 -6.56 34.86
N GLU A 271 -21.91 -6.39 33.54
CA GLU A 271 -23.14 -5.96 32.89
C GLU A 271 -24.16 -7.04 33.23
N GLU A 272 -25.01 -6.70 34.20
CA GLU A 272 -26.31 -7.29 34.36
C GLU A 272 -26.93 -7.31 32.97
N ALA A 273 -26.83 -8.45 32.30
CA ALA A 273 -27.65 -8.77 31.15
C ALA A 273 -29.08 -8.77 31.69
N ALA A 274 -29.66 -7.57 31.78
CA ALA A 274 -31.05 -7.37 32.11
C ALA A 274 -31.79 -8.08 30.98
N THR A 275 -32.27 -9.28 31.29
CA THR A 275 -33.22 -9.96 30.43
C THR A 275 -34.32 -8.94 30.11
N GLU A 276 -34.76 -8.88 28.85
CA GLU A 276 -35.74 -7.93 28.32
C GLU A 276 -37.05 -7.82 29.15
N ASN A 277 -37.23 -8.68 30.16
CA ASN A 277 -38.36 -8.71 31.08
C ASN A 277 -38.04 -8.39 32.57
N GLY A 278 -36.87 -7.85 32.90
CA GLY A 278 -36.60 -7.26 34.22
C GLY A 278 -36.76 -8.21 35.42
N GLY A 279 -36.45 -9.50 35.24
CA GLY A 279 -36.43 -10.47 36.32
C GLY A 279 -35.05 -10.56 36.95
N ASP A 280 -34.94 -10.28 38.26
CA ASP A 280 -33.75 -10.52 39.06
C ASP A 280 -33.24 -11.95 38.81
N MET A 281 -31.99 -12.05 38.35
CA MET A 281 -31.32 -13.34 38.18
C MET A 281 -30.99 -13.89 39.59
N PRO A 282 -31.34 -15.14 39.94
CA PRO A 282 -31.01 -15.67 41.25
C PRO A 282 -29.49 -15.74 41.45
N ASP A 283 -29.01 -15.37 42.64
CA ASP A 283 -27.61 -15.25 43.12
C ASP A 283 -26.72 -16.51 42.97
N THR A 284 -27.15 -17.51 42.20
CA THR A 284 -26.41 -18.74 41.91
C THR A 284 -25.51 -18.65 40.67
N ALA A 285 -25.63 -17.59 39.86
CA ALA A 285 -24.79 -17.41 38.67
C ALA A 285 -23.50 -16.63 38.93
N THR A 286 -23.45 -15.74 39.93
CA THR A 286 -22.26 -14.92 40.26
C THR A 286 -21.08 -15.72 40.84
N ASN A 287 -21.25 -17.02 41.09
CA ASN A 287 -20.17 -17.91 41.55
C ASN A 287 -19.76 -18.98 40.52
N SER A 288 -20.19 -18.89 39.26
CA SER A 288 -19.79 -19.84 38.20
C SER A 288 -18.26 -19.88 38.01
N LEU A 289 -17.58 -18.73 38.16
CA LEU A 289 -16.12 -18.62 38.11
C LEU A 289 -15.44 -19.53 39.15
N ALA A 290 -15.96 -19.56 40.40
CA ALA A 290 -15.42 -20.42 41.45
C ALA A 290 -15.69 -21.92 41.20
N TYR A 291 -16.78 -22.28 40.51
CA TYR A 291 -17.09 -23.67 40.17
C TYR A 291 -16.32 -24.18 38.95
N VAL A 292 -15.96 -23.32 38.00
CA VAL A 292 -15.07 -23.68 36.87
C VAL A 292 -13.67 -24.02 37.39
N PHE A 293 -13.12 -23.20 38.30
CA PHE A 293 -11.83 -23.50 38.96
C PHE A 293 -11.86 -24.78 39.81
N LEU A 294 -13.00 -25.10 40.45
CA LEU A 294 -13.18 -26.37 41.20
C LEU A 294 -13.35 -27.59 40.26
N GLY A 295 -13.91 -27.38 39.06
CA GLY A 295 -14.11 -28.43 38.05
C GLY A 295 -12.82 -28.87 37.38
N VAL A 296 -11.96 -27.93 36.97
CA VAL A 296 -10.70 -28.22 36.26
C VAL A 296 -9.64 -28.82 37.21
N GLY A 297 -9.61 -28.39 38.48
CA GLY A 297 -8.71 -28.96 39.50
C GLY A 297 -8.90 -30.47 39.75
N LEU A 298 -10.11 -31.02 39.53
CA LEU A 298 -10.38 -32.45 39.68
C LEU A 298 -9.90 -33.30 38.49
N PHE A 299 -9.83 -32.74 37.27
CA PHE A 299 -9.36 -33.49 36.09
C PHE A 299 -7.83 -33.71 36.11
N MET A 300 -7.05 -32.75 36.60
CA MET A 300 -5.59 -32.89 36.72
C MET A 300 -5.17 -33.95 37.76
N LEU A 301 -5.87 -34.06 38.89
CA LEU A 301 -5.59 -35.09 39.91
C LEU A 301 -6.01 -36.51 39.46
N GLY A 302 -7.05 -36.63 38.63
CA GLY A 302 -7.47 -37.90 38.03
C GLY A 302 -6.46 -38.48 37.02
N GLY A 303 -5.83 -37.62 36.22
CA GLY A 303 -4.84 -38.04 35.20
C GLY A 303 -3.54 -38.60 35.79
N ILE A 304 -3.06 -38.02 36.90
CA ILE A 304 -1.79 -38.42 37.54
C ILE A 304 -1.90 -39.79 38.22
N THR A 305 -3.06 -40.14 38.79
CA THR A 305 -3.25 -41.44 39.45
C THR A 305 -3.37 -42.62 38.48
N LEU A 306 -3.85 -42.41 37.25
CA LEU A 306 -3.95 -43.48 36.23
C LEU A 306 -2.61 -43.81 35.56
N ARG A 307 -1.67 -42.87 35.48
CA ARG A 307 -0.35 -43.12 34.87
C ARG A 307 0.60 -43.90 35.79
N ALA A 308 0.43 -43.80 37.11
CA ALA A 308 1.27 -44.52 38.07
C ALA A 308 1.00 -46.03 38.14
N ARG A 309 -0.16 -46.53 37.66
CA ARG A 309 -0.52 -47.95 37.78
C ARG A 309 0.03 -48.85 36.67
N LYS A 310 0.50 -48.30 35.54
CA LYS A 310 0.94 -49.12 34.39
C LYS A 310 2.40 -49.59 34.48
N HIS A 311 3.19 -49.13 35.45
CA HIS A 311 4.62 -49.44 35.52
C HIS A 311 5.03 -50.55 36.51
N PHE A 312 4.08 -51.25 37.13
CA PHE A 312 4.34 -52.30 38.14
C PHE A 312 3.86 -53.71 37.76
N GLY A 313 3.60 -53.97 36.48
CA GLY A 313 3.01 -55.23 36.03
C GLY A 313 3.74 -55.92 34.89
N ASP A 314 5.07 -56.09 34.99
CA ASP A 314 5.78 -57.11 34.21
C ASP A 314 6.70 -57.90 35.16
N ARG A 315 6.21 -59.08 35.55
CA ARG A 315 6.95 -60.21 36.11
C ARG A 315 6.56 -61.45 35.31
#